data_AF-A0A2V5MHL5-F1
#
_entry.id   AF-A0A2V5MHL5-F1
#
_cell.length_a   1.000
_cell.length_b   1.000
_cell.length_c   1.000
_cell.angle_alpha   90.00
_cell.angle_beta   90.00
_cell.angle_gamma   90.00
#
_symmetry.space_group_name_H-M   'P 1'
#
loop_
_entity.id
_entity.type
_entity.pdbx_description
1 polymer ?
#
loop_
_entity_poly.entity_id
_entity_poly.type
_entity_poly.pdbx_seq_one_letter_code
_entity_poly.pdbx_strand_id
1 'polypeptide(L)'
;VIDDRYDENDSRVWAENTVRWLGRAPDAVFTSEDYGDPYSALMGSKHILVDRPRTRVTVSGTAVRKDPFANWEYLEPVVRGWFARRVCIVGAESTGTTTLAKALAERLETVWVEEFGREYTERKLAGNDPTWRSEEFIHIAREQTRLEDKAAREANRILVCDTNAFATVLWHRCYVGTHSAQVEEIARNGRCDLYLLTGDEIPFVQDGLRDSEPIRHEMHRWFEAALARQQVPWKTLRGLHEERLREALRSVESLFNDSAWRPKTPKTMLSW
;
A
#
# COMPACT_ATOMS: atom_id res chain seq x y z
N VAL A 1 -17.04 -6.33 17.61
CA VAL A 1 -17.52 -7.70 17.36
C VAL A 1 -18.92 -7.56 16.80
N ILE A 2 -19.14 -7.97 15.54
CA ILE A 2 -20.51 -8.11 15.03
C ILE A 2 -21.07 -9.33 15.77
N ASP A 3 -22.19 -9.14 16.47
CA ASP A 3 -22.80 -10.21 17.25
C ASP A 3 -23.51 -11.18 16.30
N ASP A 4 -22.90 -12.33 16.09
CA ASP A 4 -23.36 -13.37 15.16
C ASP A 4 -24.39 -14.26 15.89
N ARG A 5 -25.65 -13.80 15.88
CA ARG A 5 -26.72 -14.32 16.74
C ARG A 5 -27.56 -15.42 16.10
N TYR A 6 -27.46 -15.63 14.79
CA TYR A 6 -28.35 -16.48 14.04
C TYR A 6 -27.58 -17.62 13.38
N ASP A 7 -28.22 -18.79 13.25
CA ASP A 7 -27.65 -19.88 12.48
C ASP A 7 -27.53 -19.45 11.01
N GLU A 8 -26.31 -19.48 10.46
CA GLU A 8 -26.01 -19.12 9.08
C GLU A 8 -26.76 -19.99 8.06
N ASN A 9 -27.26 -21.17 8.48
CA ASN A 9 -27.97 -22.10 7.61
C ASN A 9 -29.50 -22.04 7.77
N ASP A 10 -30.05 -21.20 8.66
CA ASP A 10 -31.49 -21.08 8.85
C ASP A 10 -32.13 -20.11 7.83
N SER A 11 -32.51 -20.67 6.67
CA SER A 11 -33.16 -19.91 5.60
C SER A 11 -34.42 -19.15 6.05
N ARG A 12 -35.14 -19.63 7.08
CA ARG A 12 -36.36 -18.97 7.59
C ARG A 12 -36.01 -17.69 8.32
N VAL A 13 -35.07 -17.76 9.26
CA VAL A 13 -34.62 -16.59 10.01
C VAL A 13 -34.04 -15.53 9.07
N TRP A 14 -33.23 -15.95 8.09
CA TRP A 14 -32.66 -15.01 7.12
C TRP A 14 -33.73 -14.41 6.18
N ALA A 15 -34.74 -15.16 5.76
CA ALA A 15 -35.84 -14.64 4.95
C ALA A 15 -36.66 -13.59 5.73
N GLU A 16 -36.99 -13.87 6.99
CA GLU A 16 -37.70 -12.93 7.88
C GLU A 16 -36.89 -11.65 8.10
N ASN A 17 -35.59 -11.79 8.36
CA ASN A 17 -34.68 -10.65 8.51
C ASN A 17 -34.58 -9.82 7.23
N THR A 18 -34.48 -10.45 6.06
CA THR A 18 -34.45 -9.75 4.77
C THR A 18 -35.71 -8.93 4.54
N VAL A 19 -36.90 -9.52 4.73
CA VAL A 19 -38.17 -8.78 4.58
C VAL A 19 -38.25 -7.63 5.58
N ARG A 20 -37.84 -7.86 6.84
CA ARG A 20 -37.83 -6.83 7.88
C ARG A 20 -36.90 -5.67 7.54
N TRP A 21 -35.69 -5.94 7.04
CA TRP A 21 -34.71 -4.90 6.70
C TRP A 21 -35.07 -4.14 5.43
N LEU A 22 -35.63 -4.82 4.43
CA LEU A 22 -36.08 -4.18 3.19
C LEU A 22 -37.43 -3.48 3.34
N GLY A 23 -38.22 -3.82 4.37
CA GLY A 23 -39.60 -3.36 4.57
C GLY A 23 -40.61 -3.95 3.58
N ARG A 24 -40.18 -4.90 2.74
CA ARG A 24 -41.00 -5.63 1.76
C ARG A 24 -40.30 -6.92 1.34
N ALA A 25 -41.06 -7.85 0.76
CA ALA A 25 -40.48 -8.98 0.06
C ALA A 25 -39.82 -8.51 -1.26
N PRO A 26 -38.62 -9.00 -1.59
CA PRO A 26 -38.02 -8.75 -2.90
C PRO A 26 -38.76 -9.53 -3.99
N ASP A 27 -38.79 -9.02 -5.21
CA ASP A 27 -39.44 -9.72 -6.34
C ASP A 27 -38.65 -10.95 -6.79
N ALA A 28 -37.31 -10.89 -6.69
CA ALA A 28 -36.41 -11.96 -7.07
C ALA A 28 -35.14 -12.02 -6.24
N VAL A 29 -34.56 -13.22 -6.14
CA VAL A 29 -33.26 -13.50 -5.50
C VAL A 29 -32.36 -14.17 -6.52
N PHE A 30 -31.12 -13.70 -6.65
CA PHE A 30 -30.11 -14.28 -7.53
C PHE A 30 -29.02 -14.93 -6.68
N THR A 31 -28.75 -16.22 -6.89
CA THR A 31 -27.63 -16.91 -6.26
C THR A 31 -27.15 -18.07 -7.14
N SER A 32 -25.97 -18.60 -6.83
CA SER A 32 -25.45 -19.84 -7.42
C SER A 32 -25.72 -21.07 -6.54
N GLU A 33 -26.29 -20.87 -5.35
CA GLU A 33 -26.37 -21.86 -4.27
C GLU A 33 -27.75 -22.52 -4.18
N ASP A 34 -27.78 -23.79 -3.75
CA ASP A 34 -29.02 -24.58 -3.66
C ASP A 34 -30.01 -24.06 -2.61
N TYR A 35 -29.53 -23.38 -1.57
CA TYR A 35 -30.40 -22.77 -0.57
C TYR A 35 -31.28 -21.65 -1.15
N GLY A 36 -30.98 -21.16 -2.36
CA GLY A 36 -31.74 -20.09 -3.01
C GLY A 36 -33.21 -20.44 -3.22
N ASP A 37 -33.54 -21.71 -3.51
CA ASP A 37 -34.92 -22.17 -3.68
C ASP A 37 -35.73 -22.07 -2.38
N PRO A 38 -35.34 -22.71 -1.26
CA PRO A 38 -36.08 -22.60 -0.01
C PRO A 38 -36.09 -21.18 0.56
N TYR A 39 -34.97 -20.44 0.48
CA TYR A 39 -34.88 -19.06 0.96
C TYR A 39 -35.84 -18.11 0.22
N SER A 40 -35.91 -18.21 -1.11
CA SER A 40 -36.81 -17.36 -1.91
C SER A 40 -38.29 -17.71 -1.70
N ALA A 41 -38.60 -19.01 -1.58
CA ALA A 41 -39.97 -19.48 -1.33
C ALA A 41 -40.55 -18.92 -0.02
N LEU A 42 -39.72 -18.81 1.04
CA LEU A 42 -40.12 -18.25 2.33
C LEU A 42 -40.52 -16.76 2.26
N MET A 43 -40.01 -16.02 1.28
CA MET A 43 -40.35 -14.61 1.05
C MET A 43 -41.44 -14.42 -0.02
N GLY A 44 -41.82 -15.49 -0.74
CA GLY A 44 -42.67 -15.37 -1.93
C GLY A 44 -41.93 -14.79 -3.15
N SER A 45 -40.60 -14.79 -3.14
CA SER A 45 -39.75 -14.25 -4.21
C SER A 45 -39.45 -15.29 -5.29
N LYS A 46 -39.13 -14.83 -6.51
CA LYS A 46 -38.62 -15.71 -7.57
C LYS A 46 -37.13 -16.00 -7.38
N HIS A 47 -36.74 -17.26 -7.26
CA HIS A 47 -35.31 -17.62 -7.32
C HIS A 47 -34.82 -17.64 -8.78
N ILE A 48 -33.65 -17.05 -9.01
CA ILE A 48 -32.94 -17.09 -10.28
C ILE A 48 -31.54 -17.67 -10.01
N LEU A 49 -31.37 -18.95 -10.33
CA LEU A 49 -30.07 -19.63 -10.22
C LEU A 49 -29.11 -19.15 -11.32
N VAL A 50 -27.92 -18.71 -10.94
CA VAL A 50 -26.91 -18.15 -11.86
C VAL A 50 -25.61 -18.94 -11.76
N ASP A 51 -25.15 -19.51 -12.88
CA ASP A 51 -23.84 -20.18 -13.04
C ASP A 51 -23.40 -21.04 -11.84
N ARG A 52 -24.28 -21.94 -11.39
CA ARG A 52 -23.98 -22.89 -10.29
C ARG A 52 -22.67 -23.66 -10.50
N PRO A 53 -22.32 -24.12 -11.72
CA PRO A 53 -21.04 -24.78 -11.97
C PRO A 53 -19.80 -23.86 -11.90
N ARG A 54 -19.97 -22.53 -11.78
CA ARG A 54 -18.90 -21.51 -11.74
C ARG A 54 -18.01 -21.52 -12.98
N THR A 55 -18.61 -21.70 -14.15
CA THR A 55 -17.88 -21.79 -15.42
C THR A 55 -17.47 -20.43 -15.99
N ARG A 56 -18.20 -19.36 -15.65
CA ARG A 56 -17.90 -18.01 -16.15
C ARG A 56 -16.88 -17.29 -15.29
N VAL A 57 -16.99 -17.42 -13.97
CA VAL A 57 -16.06 -16.82 -13.01
C VAL A 57 -15.59 -17.90 -12.06
N THR A 58 -14.44 -18.48 -12.38
CA THR A 58 -13.85 -19.65 -11.70
C THR A 58 -13.08 -19.25 -10.43
N VAL A 59 -13.71 -18.54 -9.50
CA VAL A 59 -13.10 -18.12 -8.22
C VAL A 59 -14.08 -18.30 -7.06
N SER A 60 -13.56 -18.35 -5.83
CA SER A 60 -14.38 -18.32 -4.61
C SER A 60 -13.82 -17.33 -3.60
N GLY A 61 -14.67 -16.86 -2.69
CA GLY A 61 -14.23 -16.01 -1.57
C GLY A 61 -13.18 -16.69 -0.70
N THR A 62 -13.27 -18.01 -0.52
CA THR A 62 -12.26 -18.79 0.23
C THR A 62 -10.91 -18.82 -0.49
N ALA A 63 -10.90 -19.00 -1.82
CA ALA A 63 -9.67 -18.96 -2.60
C ALA A 63 -9.00 -17.58 -2.53
N VAL A 64 -9.79 -16.49 -2.67
CA VAL A 64 -9.30 -15.11 -2.53
C VAL A 64 -8.72 -14.84 -1.14
N ARG A 65 -9.41 -15.24 -0.06
CA ARG A 65 -8.90 -15.03 1.31
C ARG A 65 -7.64 -15.83 1.59
N LYS A 66 -7.50 -17.03 1.01
CA LYS A 66 -6.31 -17.87 1.16
C LYS A 66 -5.11 -17.28 0.43
N ASP A 67 -5.31 -16.78 -0.79
CA ASP A 67 -4.26 -16.19 -1.60
C ASP A 67 -4.80 -15.08 -2.52
N PRO A 68 -4.85 -13.83 -2.04
CA PRO A 68 -5.37 -12.72 -2.83
C PRO A 68 -4.46 -12.37 -4.01
N PHE A 69 -3.17 -12.67 -3.92
CA PHE A 69 -2.19 -12.30 -4.96
C PHE A 69 -2.23 -13.25 -6.16
N ALA A 70 -2.50 -14.54 -5.94
CA ALA A 70 -2.79 -15.48 -7.03
C ALA A 70 -4.14 -15.20 -7.72
N ASN A 71 -5.11 -14.63 -6.99
CA ASN A 71 -6.46 -14.35 -7.49
C ASN A 71 -6.69 -12.87 -7.86
N TRP A 72 -5.63 -12.09 -8.04
CA TRP A 72 -5.68 -10.63 -8.19
C TRP A 72 -6.62 -10.13 -9.30
N GLU A 73 -6.69 -10.86 -10.41
CA GLU A 73 -7.49 -10.48 -11.58
C GLU A 73 -9.00 -10.49 -11.28
N TYR A 74 -9.42 -11.21 -10.24
CA TYR A 74 -10.82 -11.23 -9.78
C TYR A 74 -11.15 -10.15 -8.75
N LEU A 75 -10.16 -9.39 -8.28
CA LEU A 75 -10.36 -8.39 -7.23
C LEU A 75 -10.73 -7.04 -7.82
N GLU A 76 -11.81 -6.45 -7.32
CA GLU A 76 -12.19 -5.07 -7.61
C GLU A 76 -11.17 -4.06 -7.02
N PRO A 77 -11.01 -2.85 -7.58
CA PRO A 77 -9.99 -1.87 -7.17
C PRO A 77 -9.98 -1.56 -5.66
N VAL A 78 -11.16 -1.49 -5.02
CA VAL A 78 -11.25 -1.24 -3.57
C VAL A 78 -10.65 -2.39 -2.75
N VAL A 79 -10.86 -3.64 -3.20
CA VAL A 79 -10.31 -4.84 -2.56
C VAL A 79 -8.81 -4.95 -2.86
N ARG A 80 -8.37 -4.60 -4.07
CA ARG A 80 -6.95 -4.47 -4.40
C ARG A 80 -6.23 -3.48 -3.49
N GLY A 81 -6.82 -2.31 -3.25
CA GLY A 81 -6.27 -1.31 -2.33
C GLY A 81 -6.12 -1.83 -0.89
N TRP A 82 -6.98 -2.77 -0.47
CA TRP A 82 -6.83 -3.44 0.82
C TRP A 82 -5.65 -4.42 0.83
N PHE A 83 -5.49 -5.26 -0.20
CA PHE A 83 -4.47 -6.32 -0.21
C PHE A 83 -3.10 -5.89 -0.75
N ALA A 84 -3.00 -4.81 -1.53
CA ALA A 84 -1.75 -4.36 -2.12
C ALA A 84 -0.68 -4.13 -1.03
N ARG A 85 0.50 -4.74 -1.25
CA ARG A 85 1.67 -4.56 -0.38
C ARG A 85 2.33 -3.23 -0.69
N ARG A 86 2.62 -2.43 0.33
CA ARG A 86 3.27 -1.12 0.19
C ARG A 86 4.77 -1.25 0.47
N VAL A 87 5.60 -0.92 -0.51
CA VAL A 87 7.06 -0.89 -0.42
C VAL A 87 7.49 0.57 -0.46
N CYS A 88 7.93 1.09 0.68
CA CYS A 88 8.35 2.48 0.78
C CYS A 88 9.87 2.59 0.66
N ILE A 89 10.33 3.45 -0.25
CA ILE A 89 11.74 3.79 -0.37
C ILE A 89 11.95 5.07 0.41
N VAL A 90 12.90 5.03 1.34
CA VAL A 90 13.24 6.15 2.21
C VAL A 90 14.73 6.42 2.14
N GLY A 91 15.14 7.64 2.44
CA GLY A 91 16.52 8.04 2.28
C GLY A 91 16.74 9.50 2.62
N ALA A 92 17.99 9.82 2.94
CA ALA A 92 18.43 11.20 3.00
C ALA A 92 18.37 11.85 1.61
N GLU A 93 18.47 13.17 1.57
CA GLU A 93 18.38 13.93 0.33
C GLU A 93 19.39 13.47 -0.73
N SER A 94 18.96 13.46 -1.99
CA SER A 94 19.81 13.14 -3.14
C SER A 94 20.55 11.80 -3.08
N THR A 95 19.92 10.79 -2.45
CA THR A 95 20.42 9.39 -2.40
C THR A 95 19.76 8.46 -3.44
N GLY A 96 19.09 9.04 -4.45
CA GLY A 96 18.48 8.30 -5.55
C GLY A 96 17.20 7.53 -5.20
N THR A 97 16.49 7.92 -4.15
CA THR A 97 15.19 7.38 -3.73
C THR A 97 14.18 7.35 -4.89
N THR A 98 13.94 8.50 -5.52
CA THR A 98 13.01 8.65 -6.66
C THR A 98 13.42 7.81 -7.86
N THR A 99 14.71 7.80 -8.20
CA THR A 99 15.24 6.99 -9.31
C THR A 99 15.01 5.50 -9.06
N LEU A 100 15.25 5.04 -7.83
CA LEU A 100 15.02 3.66 -7.45
C LEU A 100 13.52 3.30 -7.41
N ALA A 101 12.66 4.21 -6.94
CA ALA A 101 11.21 3.99 -6.87
C ALA A 101 10.62 3.79 -8.26
N LYS A 102 10.96 4.68 -9.21
CA LYS A 102 10.58 4.56 -10.62
C LYS A 102 11.03 3.23 -11.23
N ALA A 103 12.32 2.91 -11.09
CA ALA A 103 12.89 1.70 -11.66
C ALA A 103 12.28 0.41 -11.05
N LEU A 104 12.02 0.41 -9.74
CA LEU A 104 11.40 -0.72 -9.04
C LEU A 104 9.95 -0.92 -9.51
N ALA A 105 9.17 0.15 -9.62
CA ALA A 105 7.78 0.08 -10.08
C ALA A 105 7.68 -0.39 -11.54
N GLU A 106 8.56 0.11 -12.41
CA GLU A 106 8.65 -0.33 -13.81
C GLU A 106 8.97 -1.83 -13.90
N ARG A 107 9.97 -2.31 -13.17
CA ARG A 107 10.34 -3.74 -13.14
C ARG A 107 9.22 -4.64 -12.58
N LEU A 108 8.43 -4.13 -11.65
CA LEU A 108 7.30 -4.85 -11.05
C LEU A 108 5.99 -4.70 -11.84
N GLU A 109 6.00 -3.96 -12.95
CA GLU A 109 4.81 -3.66 -13.76
C GLU A 109 3.68 -3.09 -12.87
N THR A 110 4.00 -2.12 -12.02
CA THR A 110 3.07 -1.49 -11.08
C THR A 110 3.22 0.02 -11.01
N VAL A 111 2.30 0.69 -10.30
CA VAL A 111 2.32 2.14 -10.08
C VAL A 111 3.21 2.52 -8.90
N TRP A 112 3.65 3.78 -8.88
CA TRP A 112 4.37 4.38 -7.76
C TRP A 112 3.80 5.75 -7.41
N VAL A 113 4.03 6.18 -6.17
CA VAL A 113 3.66 7.51 -5.67
C VAL A 113 4.92 8.34 -5.50
N GLU A 114 4.91 9.55 -6.03
CA GLU A 114 5.99 10.52 -5.88
C GLU A 114 5.93 11.21 -4.50
N GLU A 115 7.08 11.74 -4.07
CA GLU A 115 7.20 12.47 -2.82
C GLU A 115 6.45 13.81 -2.88
N PHE A 116 5.28 13.89 -2.26
CA PHE A 116 4.49 15.12 -2.19
C PHE A 116 5.23 16.26 -1.46
N GLY A 117 6.11 15.92 -0.52
CA GLY A 117 6.95 16.91 0.16
C GLY A 117 7.82 17.73 -0.81
N ARG A 118 8.30 17.11 -1.90
CA ARG A 118 9.05 17.81 -2.96
C ARG A 118 8.16 18.78 -3.72
N GLU A 119 7.02 18.31 -4.21
CA GLU A 119 6.03 19.14 -4.93
C GLU A 119 5.60 20.34 -4.07
N TYR A 120 5.35 20.11 -2.78
CA TYR A 120 4.99 21.17 -1.84
C TYR A 120 6.12 22.19 -1.67
N THR A 121 7.36 21.72 -1.49
CA THR A 121 8.55 22.58 -1.36
C THR A 121 8.75 23.47 -2.57
N GLU A 122 8.65 22.92 -3.79
CA GLU A 122 8.79 23.67 -5.04
C GLU A 122 7.76 24.80 -5.14
N ARG A 123 6.49 24.52 -4.79
CA ARG A 123 5.42 25.53 -4.77
C ARG A 123 5.67 26.61 -3.72
N LYS A 124 6.13 26.22 -2.53
CA LYS A 124 6.40 27.14 -1.42
C LYS A 124 7.54 28.10 -1.77
N LEU A 125 8.62 27.59 -2.38
CA LEU A 125 9.76 28.39 -2.82
C LEU A 125 9.40 29.34 -3.97
N ALA A 126 8.57 28.89 -4.93
CA ALA A 126 8.03 29.78 -5.97
C ALA A 126 7.20 30.94 -5.39
N GLY A 127 6.61 30.75 -4.20
CA GLY A 127 5.90 31.76 -3.42
C GLY A 127 6.78 32.66 -2.54
N ASN A 128 8.11 32.50 -2.55
CA ASN A 128 9.06 33.21 -1.71
C ASN A 128 8.82 33.07 -0.18
N ASP A 129 8.29 31.93 0.27
CA ASP A 129 8.18 31.61 1.70
C ASP A 129 9.20 30.52 2.10
N PRO A 130 10.38 30.87 2.65
CA PRO A 130 11.37 29.89 3.04
C PRO A 130 11.10 29.26 4.43
N THR A 131 10.09 29.72 5.18
CA THR A 131 9.93 29.34 6.59
C THR A 131 9.07 28.09 6.75
N TRP A 132 9.64 27.03 7.30
CA TRP A 132 8.92 25.78 7.58
C TRP A 132 8.13 25.81 8.89
N ARG A 133 6.89 25.33 8.85
CA ARG A 133 5.98 25.23 10.00
C ARG A 133 5.43 23.83 10.18
N SER A 134 5.16 23.43 11.41
CA SER A 134 4.65 22.09 11.75
C SER A 134 3.35 21.72 11.03
N GLU A 135 2.45 22.68 10.80
CA GLU A 135 1.18 22.50 10.11
C GLU A 135 1.37 22.03 8.67
N GLU A 136 2.46 22.43 8.03
CA GLU A 136 2.79 22.06 6.66
C GLU A 136 3.18 20.57 6.59
N PHE A 137 3.95 20.07 7.56
CA PHE A 137 4.29 18.65 7.64
C PHE A 137 3.08 17.78 7.95
N ILE A 138 2.10 18.29 8.71
CA ILE A 138 0.81 17.60 8.91
C ILE A 138 0.06 17.50 7.58
N HIS A 139 0.02 18.58 6.79
CA HIS A 139 -0.58 18.56 5.46
C HIS A 139 0.14 17.60 4.53
N ILE A 140 1.47 17.67 4.46
CA ILE A 140 2.30 16.79 3.62
C ILE A 140 2.06 15.32 3.97
N ALA A 141 2.10 14.97 5.26
CA ALA A 141 1.89 13.59 5.70
C ALA A 141 0.48 13.07 5.34
N ARG A 142 -0.57 13.88 5.54
CA ARG A 142 -1.95 13.50 5.19
C ARG A 142 -2.11 13.32 3.69
N GLU A 143 -1.56 14.23 2.90
CA GLU A 143 -1.71 14.19 1.46
C GLU A 143 -0.93 13.04 0.84
N GLN A 144 0.30 12.78 1.32
CA GLN A 144 1.07 11.61 0.93
C GLN A 144 0.29 10.31 1.21
N THR A 145 -0.25 10.13 2.42
CA THR A 145 -1.07 8.95 2.76
C THR A 145 -2.32 8.84 1.87
N ARG A 146 -2.97 9.95 1.54
CA ARG A 146 -4.13 9.96 0.65
C ARG A 146 -3.76 9.51 -0.77
N LEU A 147 -2.63 9.96 -1.29
CA LEU A 147 -2.11 9.57 -2.60
C LEU A 147 -1.73 8.08 -2.63
N GLU A 148 -1.09 7.58 -1.58
CA GLU A 148 -0.79 6.16 -1.39
C GLU A 148 -2.06 5.29 -1.41
N ASP A 149 -3.08 5.66 -0.64
CA ASP A 149 -4.33 4.90 -0.56
C ASP A 149 -5.12 4.92 -1.87
N LYS A 150 -5.02 6.01 -2.64
CA LYS A 150 -5.58 6.08 -3.99
C LYS A 150 -4.82 5.14 -4.94
N ALA A 151 -3.49 5.26 -4.99
CA ALA A 151 -2.65 4.49 -5.89
C ALA A 151 -2.68 2.97 -5.59
N ALA A 152 -2.86 2.58 -4.33
CA ALA A 152 -3.00 1.17 -3.94
C ALA A 152 -4.14 0.44 -4.66
N ARG A 153 -5.19 1.16 -5.09
CA ARG A 153 -6.33 0.59 -5.84
C ARG A 153 -5.98 0.25 -7.28
N GLU A 154 -4.98 0.94 -7.82
CA GLU A 154 -4.48 0.81 -9.20
C GLU A 154 -3.23 -0.08 -9.26
N ALA A 155 -2.61 -0.36 -8.12
CA ALA A 155 -1.43 -1.18 -8.00
C ALA A 155 -1.63 -2.61 -8.53
N ASN A 156 -0.58 -3.14 -9.16
CA ASN A 156 -0.47 -4.55 -9.50
C ASN A 156 0.19 -5.30 -8.34
N ARG A 157 -0.60 -5.65 -7.32
CA ARG A 157 -0.22 -6.37 -6.08
C ARG A 157 0.73 -5.63 -5.14
N ILE A 158 1.60 -4.77 -5.67
CA ILE A 158 2.61 -4.00 -4.96
C ILE A 158 2.45 -2.53 -5.30
N LEU A 159 2.42 -1.64 -4.31
CA LEU A 159 2.56 -0.21 -4.48
C LEU A 159 3.97 0.22 -4.06
N VAL A 160 4.65 0.99 -4.90
CA VAL A 160 5.94 1.60 -4.54
C VAL A 160 5.72 3.05 -4.11
N CYS A 161 6.25 3.44 -2.96
CA CYS A 161 6.08 4.79 -2.41
C CYS A 161 7.43 5.51 -2.31
N ASP A 162 7.58 6.62 -3.02
CA ASP A 162 8.62 7.62 -2.78
C ASP A 162 8.02 8.77 -1.99
N THR A 163 8.70 9.15 -0.93
CA THR A 163 8.62 8.49 0.38
C THR A 163 7.19 8.20 0.96
N ASN A 164 7.03 8.23 2.28
CA ASN A 164 5.73 8.18 2.98
C ASN A 164 5.75 9.03 4.27
N ALA A 165 4.64 9.09 5.00
CA ALA A 165 4.51 9.89 6.23
C ALA A 165 5.56 9.59 7.31
N PHE A 166 6.17 8.39 7.31
CA PHE A 166 7.29 8.08 8.22
C PHE A 166 8.53 8.94 7.91
N ALA A 167 8.86 9.13 6.63
CA ALA A 167 9.95 10.05 6.25
C ALA A 167 9.62 11.49 6.62
N THR A 168 8.35 11.90 6.49
CA THR A 168 7.89 13.24 6.88
C THR A 168 8.15 13.55 8.37
N VAL A 169 8.09 12.56 9.27
CA VAL A 169 8.46 12.74 10.69
C VAL A 169 9.92 13.20 10.83
N LEU A 170 10.84 12.60 10.06
CA LEU A 170 12.25 12.92 10.14
C LEU A 170 12.57 14.25 9.45
N TRP A 171 11.90 14.55 8.34
CA TRP A 171 12.00 15.85 7.68
C TRP A 171 11.45 16.98 8.57
N HIS A 172 10.35 16.76 9.29
CA HIS A 172 9.83 17.73 10.26
C HIS A 172 10.87 18.07 11.31
N ARG A 173 11.52 17.05 11.90
CA ARG A 173 12.62 17.25 12.83
C ARG A 173 13.79 18.02 12.20
N CYS A 174 14.16 17.69 10.97
CA CYS A 174 15.26 18.34 10.27
C CYS A 174 15.02 19.85 10.07
N TYR A 175 13.83 20.24 9.60
CA TYR A 175 13.52 21.62 9.25
C TYR A 175 13.01 22.48 10.42
N VAL A 176 12.26 21.87 11.36
CA VAL A 176 11.61 22.59 12.47
C VAL A 176 12.37 22.42 13.79
N GLY A 177 13.28 21.44 13.88
CA GLY A 177 14.09 21.18 15.08
C GLY A 177 13.32 20.57 16.25
N THR A 178 12.06 20.17 16.06
CA THR A 178 11.18 19.59 17.09
C THR A 178 10.49 18.34 16.58
N HIS A 179 9.78 17.62 17.45
CA HIS A 179 8.90 16.52 17.08
C HIS A 179 7.44 17.00 17.00
N SER A 180 6.65 16.43 16.09
CA SER A 180 5.22 16.68 15.98
C SER A 180 4.41 15.41 16.23
N ALA A 181 3.69 15.36 17.35
CA ALA A 181 2.85 14.23 17.72
C ALA A 181 1.78 13.90 16.66
N GLN A 182 1.27 14.92 15.95
CA GLN A 182 0.27 14.74 14.89
C GLN A 182 0.88 14.10 13.64
N VAL A 183 2.11 14.48 13.24
CA VAL A 183 2.80 13.85 12.10
C VAL A 183 3.14 12.39 12.45
N GLU A 184 3.61 12.15 13.68
CA GLU A 184 3.89 10.81 14.18
C GLU A 184 2.64 9.93 14.25
N GLU A 185 1.48 10.49 14.60
CA GLU A 185 0.20 9.77 14.58
C GLU A 185 -0.21 9.38 13.15
N ILE A 186 -0.08 10.29 12.18
CA ILE A 186 -0.36 9.99 10.77
C ILE A 186 0.57 8.87 10.27
N ALA A 187 1.87 8.98 10.56
CA ALA A 187 2.85 7.96 10.17
C ALA A 187 2.54 6.58 10.79
N ARG A 188 2.11 6.53 12.06
CA ARG A 188 1.78 5.28 12.78
C ARG A 188 0.53 4.60 12.22
N ASN A 189 -0.44 5.39 11.74
CA ASN A 189 -1.67 4.88 11.12
C ASN A 189 -1.48 4.53 9.65
N GLY A 190 -0.39 4.98 9.02
CA GLY A 190 -0.01 4.63 7.66
C GLY A 190 0.30 3.15 7.49
N ARG A 191 0.12 2.63 6.27
CA ARG A 191 0.42 1.24 5.93
C ARG A 191 1.77 1.14 5.24
N CYS A 192 2.62 0.23 5.68
CA CYS A 192 3.87 -0.12 4.99
C CYS A 192 4.19 -1.59 5.29
N ASP A 193 4.58 -2.34 4.26
CA ASP A 193 4.94 -3.75 4.37
C ASP A 193 6.45 -3.98 4.28
N LEU A 194 7.20 -3.03 3.69
CA LEU A 194 8.66 -3.08 3.56
C LEU A 194 9.23 -1.67 3.40
N TYR A 195 10.27 -1.35 4.19
CA TYR A 195 11.08 -0.17 3.97
C TYR A 195 12.41 -0.51 3.28
N LEU A 196 12.78 0.29 2.28
CA LEU A 196 14.06 0.20 1.59
C LEU A 196 14.81 1.52 1.80
N LEU A 197 15.84 1.49 2.65
CA LEU A 197 16.65 2.67 2.97
C LEU A 197 17.80 2.81 1.95
N THR A 198 17.87 3.91 1.21
CA THR A 198 19.03 4.20 0.35
C THR A 198 20.26 4.58 1.18
N GLY A 199 21.41 4.02 0.80
CA GLY A 199 22.70 4.29 1.42
C GLY A 199 23.16 5.76 1.28
N ASP A 200 23.99 6.19 2.22
CA ASP A 200 24.60 7.52 2.27
C ASP A 200 25.94 7.63 1.53
N GLU A 201 26.44 6.53 0.96
CA GLU A 201 27.67 6.48 0.14
C GLU A 201 27.50 7.06 -1.27
N ILE A 202 26.26 7.37 -1.67
CA ILE A 202 25.91 7.80 -3.01
C ILE A 202 26.44 9.23 -3.24
N PRO A 203 27.16 9.53 -4.33
CA PRO A 203 27.66 10.88 -4.58
C PRO A 203 26.52 11.91 -4.58
N PHE A 204 26.72 13.02 -3.87
CA PHE A 204 25.73 14.09 -3.81
C PHE A 204 25.56 14.71 -5.20
N VAL A 205 24.31 14.76 -5.68
CA VAL A 205 23.95 15.52 -6.87
C VAL A 205 23.21 16.77 -6.40
N GLN A 206 23.85 17.93 -6.57
CA GLN A 206 23.28 19.24 -6.28
C GLN A 206 22.21 19.56 -7.33
N ASP A 207 20.93 19.55 -6.95
CA ASP A 207 19.81 19.87 -7.84
C ASP A 207 19.27 21.30 -7.66
N GLY A 208 20.00 22.14 -6.90
CA GLY A 208 19.76 23.58 -6.80
C GLY A 208 18.82 24.02 -5.67
N LEU A 209 18.26 23.09 -4.89
CA LEU A 209 17.29 23.39 -3.83
C LEU A 209 17.79 23.13 -2.39
N ARG A 210 19.07 22.73 -2.18
CA ARG A 210 19.41 21.82 -1.05
C ARG A 210 20.62 22.17 -0.18
N ASP A 211 20.52 21.76 1.09
CA ASP A 211 21.49 21.95 2.18
C ASP A 211 22.65 20.92 2.18
N SER A 212 23.72 21.27 2.91
CA SER A 212 25.07 20.67 2.84
C SER A 212 25.21 19.17 3.17
N GLU A 213 26.27 18.54 2.62
CA GLU A 213 26.68 17.13 2.79
C GLU A 213 26.65 16.55 4.23
N PRO A 214 27.00 17.29 5.31
CA PRO A 214 26.94 16.77 6.68
C PRO A 214 25.52 16.38 7.16
N ILE A 215 24.50 17.13 6.74
CA ILE A 215 23.10 16.89 7.13
C ILE A 215 22.62 15.54 6.57
N ARG A 216 23.12 15.13 5.41
CA ARG A 216 22.76 13.87 4.77
C ARG A 216 23.15 12.65 5.60
N HIS A 217 24.38 12.62 6.12
CA HIS A 217 24.86 11.50 6.95
C HIS A 217 24.14 11.46 8.30
N GLU A 218 23.81 12.61 8.85
CA GLU A 218 23.00 12.67 10.07
C GLU A 218 21.57 12.17 9.82
N MET A 219 20.94 12.61 8.75
CA MET A 219 19.61 12.16 8.33
C MET A 219 19.58 10.66 8.08
N HIS A 220 20.61 10.09 7.44
CA HIS A 220 20.73 8.64 7.25
C HIS A 220 20.74 7.89 8.60
N ARG A 221 21.54 8.36 9.57
CA ARG A 221 21.56 7.78 10.93
C ARG A 221 20.21 7.91 11.63
N TRP A 222 19.47 9.00 11.41
CA TRP A 222 18.12 9.14 11.94
C TRP A 222 17.14 8.14 11.31
N PHE A 223 17.22 7.92 10.00
CA PHE A 223 16.43 6.89 9.32
C PHE A 223 16.73 5.49 9.87
N GLU A 224 18.01 5.10 9.95
CA GLU A 224 18.39 3.79 10.52
C GLU A 224 17.88 3.63 11.95
N ALA A 225 18.06 4.65 12.80
CA ALA A 225 17.62 4.61 14.18
C ALA A 225 16.09 4.61 14.33
N ALA A 226 15.34 5.24 13.42
CA ALA A 226 13.88 5.21 13.42
C ALA A 226 13.35 3.87 12.91
N LEU A 227 13.93 3.33 11.83
CA LEU A 227 13.57 2.03 11.25
C LEU A 227 13.88 0.88 12.21
N ALA A 228 14.97 0.95 12.97
CA ALA A 228 15.31 -0.05 13.98
C ALA A 228 14.34 -0.09 15.18
N ARG A 229 13.52 0.94 15.38
CA ARG A 229 12.56 1.05 16.51
C ARG A 229 11.14 0.62 16.17
N GLN A 230 10.89 0.21 14.93
CA GLN A 230 9.58 -0.19 14.44
C GLN A 230 9.61 -1.63 13.90
N GLN A 231 8.43 -2.22 13.62
CA GLN A 231 8.29 -3.66 13.36
C GLN A 231 8.25 -4.05 11.86
N VAL A 232 7.97 -3.10 10.97
CA VAL A 232 7.97 -3.34 9.51
C VAL A 232 9.39 -3.75 9.08
N PRO A 233 9.54 -4.85 8.32
CA PRO A 233 10.83 -5.25 7.77
C PRO A 233 11.48 -4.10 6.99
N TRP A 234 12.79 -3.97 7.13
CA TRP A 234 13.52 -2.95 6.39
C TRP A 234 14.91 -3.42 5.99
N LYS A 235 15.45 -2.80 4.94
CA LYS A 235 16.79 -3.09 4.43
C LYS A 235 17.47 -1.86 3.89
N THR A 236 18.74 -1.68 4.27
CA THR A 236 19.62 -0.69 3.62
C THR A 236 20.12 -1.22 2.28
N LEU A 237 19.99 -0.40 1.24
CA LEU A 237 20.42 -0.68 -0.13
C LEU A 237 21.65 0.16 -0.45
N ARG A 238 22.77 -0.52 -0.68
CA ARG A 238 24.06 0.10 -0.98
C ARG A 238 24.59 -0.29 -2.35
N GLY A 239 25.49 0.53 -2.89
CA GLY A 239 26.18 0.28 -4.16
C GLY A 239 25.52 0.93 -5.37
N LEU A 240 25.85 0.42 -6.56
CA LEU A 240 25.38 0.96 -7.83
C LEU A 240 23.86 0.79 -7.99
N HIS A 241 23.26 1.61 -8.86
CA HIS A 241 21.80 1.61 -9.07
C HIS A 241 21.24 0.19 -9.36
N GLU A 242 21.85 -0.55 -10.28
CA GLU A 242 21.42 -1.91 -10.63
C GLU A 242 21.57 -2.91 -9.48
N GLU A 243 22.56 -2.74 -8.61
CA GLU A 243 22.75 -3.59 -7.43
C GLU A 243 21.66 -3.35 -6.40
N ARG A 244 21.37 -2.07 -6.13
CA ARG A 244 20.27 -1.64 -5.25
C ARG A 244 18.92 -2.11 -5.80
N LEU A 245 18.67 -1.99 -7.10
CA LEU A 245 17.44 -2.47 -7.73
C LEU A 245 17.29 -3.99 -7.62
N ARG A 246 18.37 -4.75 -7.84
CA ARG A 246 18.37 -6.22 -7.69
C ARG A 246 18.10 -6.64 -6.25
N GLU A 247 18.64 -5.92 -5.28
CA GLU A 247 18.41 -6.19 -3.85
C GLU A 247 17.02 -5.78 -3.40
N ALA A 248 16.50 -4.66 -3.91
CA ALA A 248 15.10 -4.23 -3.72
C ALA A 248 14.14 -5.31 -4.21
N LEU A 249 14.31 -5.80 -5.45
CA LEU A 249 13.48 -6.86 -6.03
C LEU A 249 13.49 -8.15 -5.19
N ARG A 250 14.66 -8.58 -4.70
CA ARG A 250 14.78 -9.74 -3.80
C ARG A 250 14.07 -9.52 -2.46
N SER A 251 14.15 -8.31 -1.91
CA SER A 251 13.46 -7.96 -0.67
C SER A 251 11.95 -7.95 -0.85
N VAL A 252 11.46 -7.43 -1.97
CA VAL A 252 10.03 -7.44 -2.32
C VAL A 252 9.50 -8.86 -2.52
N GLU A 253 10.27 -9.75 -3.15
CA GLU A 253 9.88 -11.15 -3.35
C GLU A 253 9.53 -11.86 -2.02
N SER A 254 10.26 -11.54 -0.94
CA SER A 254 10.02 -12.13 0.38
C SER A 254 8.64 -11.80 0.98
N LEU A 255 7.98 -10.72 0.53
CA LEU A 255 6.62 -10.36 0.97
C LEU A 255 5.54 -11.34 0.49
N PHE A 256 5.88 -12.21 -0.44
CA PHE A 256 4.93 -13.12 -1.10
C PHE A 256 5.21 -14.59 -0.82
N ASN A 257 6.05 -14.93 0.16
CA ASN A 257 6.45 -16.31 0.44
C ASN A 257 5.27 -17.30 0.60
N ASP A 258 4.15 -16.84 1.19
CA ASP A 258 2.96 -17.67 1.44
C ASP A 258 1.93 -17.67 0.29
N SER A 259 2.24 -16.99 -0.81
CA SER A 259 1.38 -16.93 -2.01
C SER A 259 1.87 -17.91 -3.09
N ALA A 260 1.03 -18.29 -4.03
CA ALA A 260 1.42 -19.00 -5.25
C ALA A 260 1.92 -18.03 -6.33
N TRP A 261 1.55 -16.75 -6.24
CA TRP A 261 2.11 -15.68 -7.06
C TRP A 261 3.47 -15.23 -6.53
N ARG A 262 4.37 -14.87 -7.46
CA ARG A 262 5.68 -14.25 -7.18
C ARG A 262 5.89 -13.07 -8.15
N PRO A 263 6.54 -11.98 -7.72
CA PRO A 263 6.99 -10.96 -8.64
C PRO A 263 8.01 -11.56 -9.62
N LYS A 264 8.01 -11.10 -10.87
CA LYS A 264 9.00 -11.51 -11.86
C LYS A 264 10.36 -10.89 -11.47
N THR A 265 11.14 -11.57 -10.65
CA THR A 265 12.53 -11.19 -10.42
C THR A 265 13.39 -11.73 -11.57
N PRO A 266 14.37 -10.97 -12.08
CA PRO A 266 15.33 -11.54 -13.02
C PRO A 266 15.96 -12.75 -12.35
N LYS A 267 15.82 -13.95 -12.95
CA LYS A 267 16.68 -15.07 -12.57
C LYS A 267 18.10 -14.53 -12.60
N THR A 268 18.82 -14.65 -11.49
CA THR A 268 20.25 -14.40 -11.42
C THR A 268 20.87 -14.91 -12.71
N MET A 269 21.49 -14.03 -13.50
CA MET A 269 22.46 -14.46 -14.50
C MET A 269 23.53 -15.22 -13.71
N LEU A 270 23.34 -16.52 -13.55
CA LEU A 270 24.43 -17.44 -13.29
C LEU A 270 25.31 -17.32 -14.53
N SER A 271 26.41 -16.61 -14.32
CA SER A 271 27.65 -16.58 -15.11
C SER A 271 27.65 -17.55 -16.31
N TRP A 272 27.72 -16.98 -17.51
CA TRP A 272 28.46 -17.58 -18.61
C TRP A 272 29.93 -17.20 -18.47
#